data_AF-A0A023WZF3-F1
#
_entry.id   AF-A0A023WZF3-F1
#
_cell.length_a   1.000
_cell.length_b   1.000
_cell.length_c   1.000
_cell.angle_alpha   90.00
_cell.angle_beta   90.00
_cell.angle_gamma   90.00
#
_symmetry.space_group_name_H-M   'P 1'
#
loop_
_entity.id
_entity.type
_entity.pdbx_description
1 polymer ?
#
loop_
_entity_poly.entity_id
_entity_poly.type
_entity_poly.pdbx_seq_one_letter_code
_entity_poly.pdbx_strand_id
1 'polypeptide(L)'
;MTDVHKDFAQGRAAPAKPKDAEVITEENVFDRPDETMGFFPGQIVRDAVVSCLLLIACVVLSYASPAPLAGPADPATIDYVPRPEWFFFFYEQMLMFFPGYSLIAFGSVVVPGIFVVLLFVLPWLDRTPVYSPMRRPFMTILGVLVVLIVLANMLLAVSRVINFPGQ
;
A
#
# COMPACT_ATOMS: atom_id res chain seq x y z
N MET A 1 -43.34 35.02 -6.60
CA MET A 1 -42.05 35.01 -5.86
C MET A 1 -42.10 33.78 -4.95
N THR A 2 -42.19 32.64 -5.62
CA THR A 2 -42.76 31.37 -5.16
C THR A 2 -42.07 30.31 -6.03
N ASP A 3 -41.73 29.15 -5.45
CA ASP A 3 -41.07 28.00 -6.10
C ASP A 3 -39.52 27.96 -6.13
N VAL A 4 -38.85 28.36 -5.03
CA VAL A 4 -37.43 27.96 -4.82
C VAL A 4 -37.29 26.86 -3.73
N HIS A 5 -38.35 26.59 -2.95
CA HIS A 5 -38.30 25.62 -1.84
C HIS A 5 -38.82 24.21 -2.16
N LYS A 6 -39.25 23.92 -3.40
CA LYS A 6 -39.82 22.61 -3.75
C LYS A 6 -38.87 21.67 -4.51
N ASP A 7 -37.76 22.18 -5.05
CA ASP A 7 -36.86 21.38 -5.90
C ASP A 7 -35.89 20.48 -5.13
N PHE A 8 -35.67 20.71 -3.84
CA PHE A 8 -34.86 19.81 -3.00
C PHE A 8 -35.56 18.48 -2.69
N ALA A 9 -36.85 18.35 -2.98
CA ALA A 9 -37.66 17.17 -2.66
C ALA A 9 -37.83 16.19 -3.86
N GLN A 10 -37.24 16.51 -5.01
CA GLN A 10 -37.38 15.75 -6.27
C GLN A 10 -36.08 15.02 -6.66
N GLY A 11 -35.39 14.48 -5.67
CA GLY A 11 -34.34 13.45 -5.83
C GLY A 11 -34.74 12.10 -5.25
N ARG A 12 -36.05 11.81 -5.13
CA ARG A 12 -36.51 10.52 -4.62
C ARG A 12 -36.41 9.48 -5.73
N ALA A 13 -35.38 8.65 -5.62
CA ALA A 13 -35.19 7.43 -6.38
C ALA A 13 -36.52 6.67 -6.55
N ALA A 14 -36.78 6.18 -7.77
CA ALA A 14 -37.89 5.31 -8.08
C ALA A 14 -37.96 4.14 -7.07
N PRO A 15 -39.16 3.66 -6.69
CA PRO A 15 -39.29 2.59 -5.71
C PRO A 15 -38.54 1.34 -6.22
N ALA A 16 -37.55 0.90 -5.44
CA ALA A 16 -36.79 -0.31 -5.73
C ALA A 16 -37.74 -1.52 -5.76
N LYS A 17 -37.61 -2.34 -6.81
CA LYS A 17 -38.40 -3.58 -6.98
C LYS A 17 -38.20 -4.54 -5.81
N PRO A 18 -39.19 -5.41 -5.48
CA PRO A 18 -39.14 -6.29 -4.30
C PRO A 18 -37.92 -7.22 -4.34
N LYS A 19 -37.24 -7.35 -3.19
CA LYS A 19 -35.85 -7.78 -3.03
C LYS A 19 -35.65 -9.27 -2.68
N ASP A 20 -36.52 -10.17 -3.12
CA ASP A 20 -36.50 -11.54 -2.59
C ASP A 20 -36.29 -12.57 -3.72
N ALA A 21 -35.11 -13.20 -3.72
CA ALA A 21 -34.75 -14.45 -4.44
C ALA A 21 -34.14 -14.41 -5.85
N GLU A 22 -33.36 -13.40 -6.22
CA GLU A 22 -32.48 -13.52 -7.39
C GLU A 22 -31.03 -13.79 -6.96
N VAL A 23 -30.60 -15.04 -7.22
CA VAL A 23 -29.29 -15.61 -6.90
C VAL A 23 -28.19 -14.75 -7.51
N ILE A 24 -27.17 -14.43 -6.71
CA ILE A 24 -26.01 -13.66 -7.16
C ILE A 24 -25.21 -14.53 -8.14
N THR A 25 -25.14 -14.12 -9.41
CA THR A 25 -24.36 -14.75 -10.47
C THR A 25 -23.22 -13.83 -10.90
N GLU A 26 -22.13 -14.37 -11.46
CA GLU A 26 -20.96 -13.58 -11.94
C GLU A 26 -21.36 -12.44 -12.91
N GLU A 27 -22.52 -12.55 -13.55
CA GLU A 27 -23.08 -11.55 -14.46
C GLU A 27 -23.80 -10.41 -13.70
N ASN A 28 -24.50 -10.68 -12.59
CA ASN A 28 -25.27 -9.67 -11.85
C ASN A 28 -24.56 -9.09 -10.60
N VAL A 29 -23.37 -9.59 -10.26
CA VAL A 29 -22.57 -9.12 -9.11
C VAL A 29 -22.32 -7.62 -9.14
N PHE A 30 -22.16 -7.03 -10.33
CA PHE A 30 -21.89 -5.60 -10.49
C PHE A 30 -23.14 -4.74 -10.67
N ASP A 31 -24.29 -5.35 -10.96
CA ASP A 31 -25.58 -4.65 -11.09
C ASP A 31 -26.21 -4.32 -9.73
N ARG A 32 -25.68 -4.92 -8.65
CA ARG A 32 -25.98 -4.55 -7.27
C ARG A 32 -24.79 -3.80 -6.69
N PRO A 33 -24.80 -2.46 -6.62
CA PRO A 33 -23.98 -1.81 -5.62
C PRO A 33 -24.40 -2.41 -4.27
N ASP A 34 -23.46 -3.03 -3.55
CA ASP A 34 -23.66 -3.43 -2.15
C ASP A 34 -24.37 -2.29 -1.41
N GLU A 35 -25.23 -2.58 -0.42
CA GLU A 35 -25.95 -1.52 0.29
C GLU A 35 -24.97 -0.47 0.83
N THR A 36 -24.90 0.66 0.11
CA THR A 36 -23.92 1.70 0.39
C THR A 36 -24.43 2.52 1.56
N MET A 37 -23.57 2.70 2.56
CA MET A 37 -23.83 3.61 3.67
C MET A 37 -23.47 5.03 3.25
N GLY A 38 -24.29 6.02 3.62
CA GLY A 38 -23.94 7.42 3.45
C GLY A 38 -22.67 7.79 4.23
N PHE A 39 -21.84 8.68 3.67
CA PHE A 39 -20.57 9.10 4.28
C PHE A 39 -20.77 9.65 5.71
N PHE A 40 -21.77 10.49 5.91
CA PHE A 40 -22.13 11.00 7.24
C PHE A 40 -23.51 10.46 7.67
N PRO A 41 -23.70 10.09 8.95
CA PRO A 41 -22.69 10.05 10.02
C PRO A 41 -21.95 8.70 10.13
N GLY A 42 -22.49 7.64 9.51
CA GLY A 42 -22.09 6.26 9.81
C GLY A 42 -20.65 5.91 9.43
N GLN A 43 -20.22 6.25 8.20
CA GLN A 43 -18.86 5.95 7.73
C GLN A 43 -17.81 6.72 8.55
N ILE A 44 -18.04 8.01 8.84
CA ILE A 44 -17.13 8.81 9.68
C ILE A 44 -16.94 8.20 11.06
N VAL A 45 -18.01 7.73 11.71
CA VAL A 45 -17.91 7.09 13.03
C VAL A 45 -17.06 5.82 12.96
N ARG A 46 -17.25 4.98 11.93
CA ARG A 46 -16.44 3.77 11.74
C ARG A 46 -14.97 4.10 11.50
N ASP A 47 -14.68 5.06 10.62
CA ASP A 47 -13.32 5.49 10.31
C ASP A 47 -12.63 6.10 11.53
N ALA A 48 -13.35 6.89 12.33
CA ALA A 48 -12.85 7.47 13.57
C ALA A 48 -12.53 6.39 14.61
N VAL A 49 -13.39 5.38 14.78
CA VAL A 49 -13.15 4.26 15.70
C VAL A 49 -11.92 3.46 15.27
N VAL A 50 -11.82 3.08 13.99
CA VAL A 50 -10.66 2.32 13.49
C VAL A 50 -9.37 3.15 13.63
N SER A 51 -9.41 4.43 13.27
CA SER A 51 -8.26 5.33 13.40
C SER A 51 -7.82 5.49 14.86
N CYS A 52 -8.77 5.62 15.78
CA CYS A 52 -8.49 5.71 17.21
C CYS A 52 -7.85 4.42 17.75
N LEU A 53 -8.37 3.25 17.36
CA LEU A 53 -7.79 1.96 17.74
C LEU A 53 -6.37 1.78 17.20
N LEU A 54 -6.12 2.15 15.94
CA LEU A 54 -4.77 2.12 15.36
C LEU A 54 -3.81 3.05 16.11
N LEU A 55 -4.26 4.27 16.46
CA LEU A 55 -3.46 5.22 17.22
C LEU A 55 -3.13 4.69 18.62
N ILE A 56 -4.10 4.11 19.32
CA ILE A 56 -3.87 3.45 20.61
C ILE A 56 -2.86 2.32 20.46
N ALA A 57 -3.00 1.47 19.44
CA ALA A 57 -2.05 0.39 19.17
C ALA A 57 -0.63 0.92 18.94
N CYS A 58 -0.48 2.00 18.17
CA CYS A 58 0.82 2.65 17.96
C CYS A 58 1.40 3.24 19.26
N VAL A 59 0.58 3.88 20.10
CA VAL A 59 1.03 4.43 21.40
C VAL A 59 1.47 3.31 22.33
N VAL A 60 0.68 2.24 22.44
CA VAL A 60 1.02 1.07 23.25
C VAL A 60 2.32 0.43 22.76
N LEU A 61 2.47 0.24 21.44
CA LEU A 61 3.68 -0.33 20.86
C LEU A 61 4.90 0.57 21.09
N SER A 62 4.75 1.88 20.91
CA SER A 62 5.81 2.87 21.16
C SER A 62 6.27 2.88 22.62
N TYR A 63 5.35 2.64 23.56
CA TYR A 63 5.68 2.55 24.98
C TYR A 63 6.32 1.19 25.35
N ALA A 64 5.78 0.10 24.81
CA ALA A 64 6.26 -1.26 25.08
C ALA A 64 7.62 -1.56 24.43
N SER A 65 7.90 -0.96 23.27
CA SER A 65 9.15 -1.09 22.52
C SER A 65 9.65 0.29 22.08
N PRO A 66 10.30 1.06 22.98
CA PRO A 66 10.86 2.35 22.64
C PRO A 66 11.86 2.24 21.50
N ALA A 67 11.78 3.15 20.54
CA ALA A 67 12.77 3.21 19.47
C ALA A 67 14.16 3.48 20.06
N PRO A 68 15.21 2.78 19.59
CA PRO A 68 16.58 3.09 19.99
C PRO A 68 17.01 4.39 19.28
N LEU A 69 16.69 5.54 19.87
CA LEU A 69 17.17 6.83 19.36
C LEU A 69 18.68 6.91 19.58
N ALA A 70 19.44 7.02 18.49
CA ALA A 70 20.86 7.33 18.55
C ALA A 70 21.09 8.73 19.14
N GLY A 71 22.26 8.94 19.72
CA GLY A 71 22.69 10.28 20.14
C GLY A 71 22.80 11.25 18.96
N PRO A 72 23.00 12.55 19.24
CA PRO A 72 23.25 13.55 18.19
C PRO A 72 24.36 13.07 17.25
N ALA A 73 24.19 13.33 15.95
CA ALA A 73 25.16 12.95 14.95
C ALA A 73 26.50 13.66 15.21
N ASP A 74 27.57 12.87 15.36
CA ASP A 74 28.93 13.36 15.50
C ASP A 74 29.74 13.01 14.23
N PRO A 75 30.16 14.01 13.44
CA PRO A 75 30.94 13.77 12.23
C PRO A 75 32.37 13.26 12.51
N ALA A 76 32.86 13.33 13.75
CA ALA A 76 34.16 12.80 14.14
C ALA A 76 34.13 11.32 14.53
N THR A 77 32.93 10.72 14.70
CA THR A 77 32.76 9.31 15.05
C THR A 77 32.91 8.42 13.81
N ILE A 78 33.78 7.41 13.90
CA ILE A 78 33.99 6.40 12.85
C ILE A 78 33.39 5.02 13.19
N ASP A 79 32.92 4.84 14.42
CA ASP A 79 32.43 3.57 14.95
C ASP A 79 30.91 3.38 14.77
N TYR A 80 30.23 4.32 14.12
CA TYR A 80 28.79 4.23 13.86
C TYR A 80 28.50 3.38 12.62
N VAL A 81 27.75 2.29 12.79
CA VAL A 81 27.26 1.46 11.68
C VAL A 81 25.83 1.85 11.35
N PRO A 82 25.58 2.60 10.26
CA PRO A 82 24.23 2.99 9.86
C PRO A 82 23.47 1.77 9.34
N ARG A 83 22.50 1.28 10.11
CA ARG A 83 21.55 0.27 9.64
C ARG A 83 20.29 0.96 9.09
N PRO A 84 19.80 0.56 7.92
CA PRO A 84 18.55 1.09 7.41
C PRO A 84 17.36 0.60 8.26
N GLU A 85 16.21 1.23 8.08
CA GLU A 85 14.97 0.76 8.68
C GLU A 85 14.46 -0.53 8.00
N TRP A 86 13.65 -1.31 8.72
CA TRP A 86 13.18 -2.63 8.27
C TRP A 86 12.48 -2.60 6.90
N PHE A 87 11.76 -1.54 6.57
CA PHE A 87 11.08 -1.39 5.28
C PHE A 87 12.04 -1.12 4.11
N PHE A 88 13.32 -0.84 4.37
CA PHE A 88 14.38 -0.69 3.36
C PHE A 88 15.31 -1.89 3.26
N PHE A 89 15.15 -2.92 4.09
CA PHE A 89 16.01 -4.11 4.07
C PHE A 89 16.04 -4.82 2.71
N PHE A 90 14.89 -4.95 2.04
CA PHE A 90 14.85 -5.55 0.70
C PHE A 90 15.71 -4.77 -0.32
N TYR A 91 15.80 -3.47 -0.13
CA TYR A 91 16.50 -2.57 -1.03
C TYR A 91 18.00 -2.58 -0.77
N GLU A 92 18.42 -2.56 0.50
CA GLU A 92 19.81 -2.77 0.90
C GLU A 92 20.34 -4.11 0.35
N GLN A 93 19.57 -5.18 0.51
CA GLN A 93 19.91 -6.49 -0.03
C GLN A 93 20.07 -6.46 -1.55
N MET A 94 19.17 -5.75 -2.25
CA MET A 94 19.27 -5.59 -3.69
C MET A 94 20.55 -4.85 -4.10
N LEU A 95 20.96 -3.82 -3.35
CA LEU A 95 22.20 -3.07 -3.60
C LEU A 95 23.45 -3.93 -3.49
N MET A 96 23.43 -5.02 -2.71
CA MET A 96 24.55 -5.96 -2.65
C MET A 96 24.83 -6.67 -3.99
N PHE A 97 23.85 -6.74 -4.90
CA PHE A 97 24.06 -7.26 -6.26
C PHE A 97 24.74 -6.25 -7.20
N PHE A 98 24.97 -5.02 -6.74
CA PHE A 98 25.59 -3.93 -7.50
C PHE A 98 26.93 -3.50 -6.89
N PRO A 99 27.97 -4.36 -6.91
CA PRO A 99 29.25 -4.05 -6.28
C PRO A 99 30.03 -2.97 -7.05
N GLY A 100 30.69 -2.09 -6.31
CA GLY A 100 31.55 -1.03 -6.85
C GLY A 100 30.83 0.32 -7.02
N TYR A 101 31.61 1.39 -7.06
CA TYR A 101 31.10 2.78 -7.01
C TYR A 101 30.12 3.12 -8.14
N SER A 102 30.39 2.67 -9.37
CA SER A 102 29.51 2.94 -10.52
C SER A 102 28.21 2.14 -10.47
N LEU A 103 28.29 0.85 -10.10
CA LEU A 103 27.13 -0.03 -10.05
C LEU A 103 26.21 0.32 -8.87
N ILE A 104 26.77 0.65 -7.70
CA ILE A 104 25.95 1.01 -6.54
C ILE A 104 25.19 2.33 -6.77
N ALA A 105 25.79 3.30 -7.48
CA ALA A 105 25.10 4.51 -7.91
C ALA A 105 23.93 4.19 -8.86
N PHE A 106 24.11 3.22 -9.75
CA PHE A 106 23.05 2.75 -10.64
C PHE A 106 21.91 2.07 -9.84
N GLY A 107 22.24 1.11 -8.97
CA GLY A 107 21.24 0.43 -8.13
C GLY A 107 20.51 1.39 -7.17
N SER A 108 21.23 2.41 -6.68
CA SER A 108 20.67 3.38 -5.72
C SER A 108 19.76 4.42 -6.35
N VAL A 109 20.01 4.84 -7.59
CA VAL A 109 19.25 5.93 -8.22
C VAL A 109 18.40 5.44 -9.38
N VAL A 110 18.99 4.65 -10.28
CA VAL A 110 18.35 4.29 -11.55
C VAL A 110 17.25 3.26 -11.33
N VAL A 111 17.48 2.24 -10.50
CA VAL A 111 16.49 1.18 -10.26
C VAL A 111 15.19 1.72 -9.63
N PRO A 112 15.22 2.49 -8.51
CA PRO A 112 14.02 3.13 -8.00
C PRO A 112 13.38 4.11 -8.99
N GLY A 113 14.21 4.86 -9.73
CA GLY A 113 13.72 5.79 -10.75
C GLY A 113 12.91 5.08 -11.84
N ILE A 114 13.40 3.95 -12.35
CA ILE A 114 12.67 3.11 -13.31
C ILE A 114 11.38 2.59 -12.69
N PHE A 115 11.41 2.14 -11.43
CA PHE A 115 10.21 1.65 -10.74
C PHE A 115 9.13 2.73 -10.63
N VAL A 116 9.50 3.95 -10.23
CA VAL A 116 8.57 5.08 -10.15
C VAL A 116 8.03 5.44 -11.54
N VAL A 117 8.88 5.53 -12.55
CA VAL A 117 8.46 5.78 -13.94
C VAL A 117 7.50 4.70 -14.42
N LEU A 118 7.74 3.43 -14.11
CA LEU A 118 6.86 2.33 -14.45
C LEU A 118 5.47 2.49 -13.80
N LEU A 119 5.41 2.93 -12.54
CA LEU A 119 4.14 3.22 -11.87
C LEU A 119 3.38 4.36 -12.54
N PHE A 120 4.08 5.42 -12.96
CA PHE A 120 3.46 6.51 -13.72
C PHE A 120 2.99 6.04 -15.10
N VAL A 121 3.75 5.18 -15.78
CA VAL A 121 3.39 4.65 -17.11
C VAL A 121 2.28 3.58 -17.02
N LEU A 122 2.03 3.02 -15.84
CA LEU A 122 1.07 1.94 -15.59
C LEU A 122 -0.33 2.18 -16.21
N PRO A 123 -1.01 3.34 -16.06
CA PRO A 123 -2.32 3.58 -16.68
C PRO A 123 -2.30 3.50 -18.21
N TRP A 124 -1.16 3.76 -18.86
CA TRP A 124 -1.04 3.59 -20.31
C TRP A 124 -0.66 2.18 -20.71
N LEU A 125 0.06 1.46 -19.85
CA LEU A 125 0.52 0.10 -20.08
C LEU A 125 -0.58 -0.94 -19.81
N ASP A 126 -1.46 -0.70 -18.83
CA ASP A 126 -2.61 -1.55 -18.52
C ASP A 126 -3.94 -0.79 -18.66
N ARG A 127 -4.41 -0.69 -19.90
CA ARG A 127 -5.69 -0.04 -20.25
C ARG A 127 -6.90 -0.99 -20.19
N THR A 128 -6.70 -2.21 -19.69
CA THR A 128 -7.76 -3.21 -19.69
C THR A 128 -8.93 -2.72 -18.82
N PRO A 129 -10.20 -2.89 -19.23
CA PRO A 129 -11.36 -2.47 -18.42
C PRO A 129 -11.78 -3.50 -17.35
N VAL A 130 -11.05 -4.62 -17.23
CA VAL A 130 -11.46 -5.80 -16.44
C VAL A 130 -10.84 -5.77 -15.05
N TYR A 131 -11.58 -5.57 -13.97
CA TYR A 131 -10.98 -5.46 -12.62
C TYR A 131 -10.36 -6.76 -12.06
N SER A 132 -10.68 -7.92 -12.63
CA SER A 132 -10.23 -9.22 -12.11
C SER A 132 -8.74 -9.48 -12.44
N PRO A 133 -7.89 -9.78 -11.43
CA PRO A 133 -6.47 -10.10 -11.65
C PRO A 133 -6.27 -11.40 -12.46
N MET A 134 -7.19 -12.36 -12.35
CA MET A 134 -7.15 -13.61 -13.13
C MET A 134 -7.31 -13.38 -14.63
N ARG A 135 -8.01 -12.31 -15.02
CA ARG A 135 -8.27 -11.97 -16.43
C ARG A 135 -7.20 -11.05 -17.02
N ARG A 136 -6.17 -10.67 -16.23
CA ARG A 136 -4.99 -9.89 -16.67
C ARG A 136 -3.68 -10.62 -16.34
N PRO A 137 -3.45 -11.83 -16.90
CA PRO A 137 -2.36 -12.69 -16.47
C PRO A 137 -0.99 -12.00 -16.56
N PHE A 138 -0.72 -11.22 -17.62
CA PHE A 138 0.56 -10.55 -17.79
C PHE A 138 0.89 -9.55 -16.65
N MET A 139 -0.02 -8.60 -16.37
CA MET A 139 0.20 -7.60 -15.33
C MET A 139 0.16 -8.20 -13.93
N THR A 140 -0.71 -9.18 -13.70
CA THR A 140 -0.77 -9.91 -12.43
C THR A 140 0.53 -10.67 -12.17
N ILE A 141 1.07 -11.37 -13.17
CA ILE A 141 2.36 -12.07 -13.04
C ILE A 141 3.49 -11.08 -12.76
N LEU A 142 3.53 -9.94 -13.47
CA LEU A 142 4.54 -8.91 -13.24
C LEU A 142 4.46 -8.35 -11.81
N GLY A 143 3.25 -8.00 -11.33
CA GLY A 143 3.05 -7.50 -9.97
C GLY A 143 3.43 -8.53 -8.91
N VAL A 144 3.01 -9.79 -9.10
CA VAL A 144 3.40 -10.90 -8.20
C VAL A 144 4.92 -11.10 -8.21
N LEU A 145 5.57 -11.04 -9.37
CA LEU A 145 7.02 -11.15 -9.47
C LEU A 145 7.73 -10.05 -8.68
N VAL A 146 7.27 -8.80 -8.77
CA VAL A 146 7.81 -7.69 -7.97
C VAL A 146 7.65 -7.97 -6.47
N VAL A 147 6.48 -8.42 -6.03
CA VAL A 147 6.24 -8.78 -4.62
C VAL A 147 7.16 -9.91 -4.18
N LEU A 148 7.31 -10.96 -4.99
CA LEU A 148 8.19 -12.09 -4.69
C LEU A 148 9.65 -11.66 -4.60
N ILE A 149 10.13 -10.78 -5.48
CA ILE A 149 11.48 -10.23 -5.43
C ILE A 149 11.68 -9.44 -4.13
N VAL A 150 10.72 -8.58 -3.75
CA VAL A 150 10.79 -7.81 -2.50
C VAL A 150 10.83 -8.75 -1.30
N LEU A 151 9.96 -9.74 -1.23
CA LEU A 151 9.91 -10.70 -0.13
C LEU A 151 11.15 -11.59 -0.06
N ALA A 152 11.67 -12.04 -1.20
CA ALA A 152 12.90 -12.82 -1.26
C ALA A 152 14.10 -11.99 -0.77
N ASN A 153 14.23 -10.75 -1.24
CA ASN A 153 15.28 -9.86 -0.75
C ASN A 153 15.11 -9.53 0.73
N MET A 154 13.89 -9.28 1.20
CA MET A 154 13.59 -9.06 2.61
C MET A 154 14.02 -10.26 3.46
N LEU A 155 13.69 -11.47 3.04
CA LEU A 155 14.06 -12.69 3.76
C LEU A 155 15.57 -12.91 3.79
N LEU A 156 16.26 -12.65 2.67
CA LEU A 156 17.73 -12.71 2.60
C LEU A 156 18.38 -11.67 3.53
N ALA A 157 17.85 -10.44 3.56
CA ALA A 157 18.34 -9.38 4.43
C ALA A 157 18.18 -9.77 5.90
N VAL A 158 16.99 -10.23 6.30
CA VAL A 158 16.70 -10.66 7.67
C VAL A 158 17.58 -11.86 8.05
N SER A 159 17.72 -12.84 7.17
CA SER A 159 18.61 -13.99 7.37
C SER A 159 20.06 -13.54 7.57
N ARG A 160 20.54 -12.58 6.79
CA ARG A 160 21.88 -12.02 6.97
C ARG A 160 22.02 -11.34 8.32
N VAL A 161 21.09 -10.48 8.71
CA VAL A 161 21.14 -9.76 10.01
C VAL A 161 21.14 -10.73 11.19
N ILE A 162 20.35 -11.81 11.11
CA ILE A 162 20.28 -12.82 12.18
C ILE A 162 21.58 -13.65 12.25
N ASN A 163 22.11 -14.09 11.10
CA ASN A 163 23.28 -14.97 11.05
C ASN A 163 24.62 -14.20 11.21
N PHE A 164 24.64 -12.93 10.83
CA PHE A 164 25.82 -12.07 10.80
C PHE A 164 25.51 -10.67 11.37
N PRO A 165 25.23 -10.54 12.68
CA PRO A 165 24.79 -9.28 13.30
C PRO A 165 25.86 -8.16 13.35
N GLY A 166 27.12 -8.48 13.00
CA GLY A 166 28.29 -7.60 13.13
C GLY A 166 28.99 -7.22 11.83
N GLN A 167 28.40 -7.52 10.66
CA GLN A 167 28.81 -6.98 9.36
C GLN A 167 27.75 -6.01 8.84
#